data_AF-A0AAD7PX78-F1
#
_entry.id   AF-A0AAD7PX78-F1
#
_cell.length_a   1.000
_cell.length_b   1.000
_cell.length_c   1.000
_cell.angle_alpha   90.00
_cell.angle_beta   90.00
_cell.angle_gamma   90.00
#
_symmetry.space_group_name_H-M   'P 1'
#
loop_
_entity.id
_entity.type
_entity.pdbx_description
1 polymer ?
#
loop_
_entity_poly.entity_id
_entity_poly.type
_entity_poly.pdbx_seq_one_letter_code
_entity_poly.pdbx_strand_id
1 'polypeptide(L)'
;MSTTSINGWCLSSTVSPAKTFITKTTLRPSVFARLNSSSSASPPSPPSLIQNKPVFAAPAPLITPTWREDMGKDSYEEAIEALKKLLIEKGELKTVAAAKVEQITAELQTQTSDSKAFDPVERVKTGYIKFKKEKFDTNPALYGELAKGQSPKFMVFACSDSRVCPSHVLDFQPGEAFVVRNVANMVPPYDQVKHTGVGAAVEYAVLHLKVENIVVIGHSACGGIKGLMSFPYDGTTSTDFIEDWVSIGLPAKAKVKAAFGDAPLPELCGHCEKEAVNVSLGNLLTYPFVRDGLVNKTLALKGGYYDFVKGTFELWGLDFGLSPSFSV
;
A
#
# COMPACT_ATOMS: atom_id res chain seq x y z
N MET A 1 37.78 51.27 4.94
CA MET A 1 39.09 51.52 4.31
C MET A 1 40.03 52.12 5.35
N SER A 2 40.97 51.33 5.85
CA SER A 2 42.17 51.82 6.53
C SER A 2 43.19 50.69 6.48
N THR A 3 44.19 50.91 5.63
CA THR A 3 45.43 50.15 5.54
C THR A 3 46.32 50.54 6.73
N THR A 4 47.13 49.61 7.25
CA THR A 4 48.60 49.76 7.37
C THR A 4 49.19 48.41 7.79
N SER A 5 50.22 48.01 7.05
CA SER A 5 51.10 46.84 7.20
C SER A 5 52.16 47.07 8.29
N ILE A 6 52.79 46.02 8.82
CA ILE A 6 54.27 45.86 8.87
C ILE A 6 54.72 44.66 9.72
N ASN A 7 55.55 43.84 9.09
CA ASN A 7 56.65 42.96 9.54
C ASN A 7 56.43 41.75 10.46
N GLY A 8 56.91 40.60 9.97
CA GLY A 8 57.26 39.44 10.77
C GLY A 8 58.75 39.33 11.05
N TRP A 9 59.12 38.32 11.86
CA TRP A 9 60.36 37.57 11.77
C TRP A 9 60.25 36.22 12.51
N CYS A 10 61.07 35.30 12.03
CA CYS A 10 61.11 33.85 12.26
C CYS A 10 61.34 33.45 13.72
N LEU A 11 60.82 32.27 14.11
CA LEU A 11 61.48 31.42 15.09
C LEU A 11 61.41 29.94 14.68
N SER A 12 62.57 29.32 14.78
CA SER A 12 62.95 27.97 14.41
C SER A 12 62.34 26.88 15.28
N SER A 13 62.09 25.76 14.61
CA SER A 13 61.88 24.39 15.09
C SER A 13 62.66 23.97 16.34
N THR A 14 61.95 23.41 17.31
CA THR A 14 62.47 22.34 18.19
C THR A 14 61.44 21.22 18.30
N VAL A 15 61.93 20.00 18.11
CA VAL A 15 61.21 18.73 18.01
C VAL A 15 60.86 18.21 19.41
N SER A 16 59.64 17.70 19.60
CA SER A 16 59.25 16.86 20.74
C SER A 16 58.81 15.48 20.24
N PRO A 17 59.09 14.38 20.97
CA PRO A 17 59.00 13.04 20.42
C PRO A 17 57.57 12.51 20.34
N ALA A 18 57.35 11.70 19.31
CA ALA A 18 56.10 11.05 18.95
C ALA A 18 55.52 10.20 20.08
N LYS A 19 54.22 10.39 20.35
CA LYS A 19 53.36 9.36 20.93
C LYS A 19 52.67 8.63 19.79
N THR A 20 53.09 7.40 19.55
CA THR A 20 52.47 6.45 18.64
C THR A 20 51.08 6.10 19.19
N PHE A 21 50.03 6.74 18.65
CA PHE A 21 48.68 6.20 18.75
C PHE A 21 48.50 5.19 17.63
N ILE A 22 48.39 3.92 18.01
CA ILE A 22 47.89 2.88 17.13
C ILE A 22 46.43 3.26 16.80
N THR A 23 46.19 3.76 15.60
CA THR A 23 44.85 3.89 15.05
C THR A 23 44.28 2.50 14.89
N LYS A 24 43.43 2.07 15.83
CA LYS A 24 42.52 0.96 15.60
C LYS A 24 41.61 1.36 14.44
N THR A 25 41.86 0.79 13.26
CA THR A 25 40.96 0.86 12.12
C THR A 25 39.67 0.13 12.50
N THR A 26 38.70 0.86 13.05
CA THR A 26 37.35 0.32 13.24
C THR A 26 36.70 0.21 11.86
N LEU A 27 36.72 -0.99 11.28
CA LEU A 27 35.96 -1.31 10.08
C LEU A 27 34.48 -1.13 10.41
N ARG A 28 33.78 -0.28 9.64
CA ARG A 28 32.33 -0.12 9.75
C ARG A 28 31.63 -1.44 9.38
N PRO A 29 30.54 -1.82 10.07
CA PRO A 29 29.67 -2.91 9.63
C PRO A 29 29.20 -2.67 8.19
N SER A 30 29.14 -3.72 7.37
CA SER A 30 28.58 -3.62 6.02
C SER A 30 27.06 -3.70 6.09
N VAL A 31 26.40 -2.66 5.59
CA VAL A 31 24.93 -2.61 5.40
C VAL A 31 24.62 -3.25 4.05
N PHE A 32 23.66 -4.18 3.99
CA PHE A 32 23.10 -4.66 2.73
C PHE A 32 21.58 -4.44 2.67
N ALA A 33 21.08 -4.21 1.46
CA ALA A 33 19.65 -4.17 1.17
C ALA A 33 19.41 -4.95 -0.14
N ARG A 34 18.53 -5.96 -0.12
CA ARG A 34 18.17 -6.75 -1.31
C ARG A 34 16.65 -6.87 -1.43
N LEU A 35 16.13 -6.76 -2.65
CA LEU A 35 14.73 -7.04 -2.95
C LEU A 35 14.60 -8.52 -3.31
N ASN A 36 13.75 -9.27 -2.60
CA ASN A 36 13.47 -10.65 -2.94
C ASN A 36 12.06 -10.76 -3.54
N SER A 37 11.98 -11.33 -4.74
CA SER A 37 10.72 -11.79 -5.32
C SER A 37 10.43 -13.22 -4.85
N SER A 38 9.32 -13.43 -4.15
CA SER A 38 8.84 -14.78 -3.88
C SER A 38 8.14 -15.31 -5.13
N SER A 39 8.81 -16.21 -5.86
CA SER A 39 8.14 -17.13 -6.78
C SER A 39 7.56 -18.30 -6.00
N SER A 40 6.40 -18.79 -6.45
CA SER A 40 5.53 -19.77 -5.80
C SER A 40 6.23 -20.98 -5.18
N ALA A 41 6.10 -21.13 -3.87
CA ALA A 41 6.29 -22.39 -3.16
C ALA A 41 5.06 -22.67 -2.27
N SER A 42 4.51 -23.87 -2.37
CA SER A 42 3.34 -24.33 -1.61
C SER A 42 3.59 -24.27 -0.09
N PRO A 43 2.59 -23.92 0.74
CA PRO A 43 2.79 -23.76 2.18
C PRO A 43 2.95 -25.13 2.89
N PRO A 44 3.78 -25.22 3.94
CA PRO A 44 3.83 -26.40 4.79
C PRO A 44 2.59 -26.48 5.71
N SER A 45 2.20 -27.69 6.07
CA SER A 45 1.05 -28.00 6.92
C SER A 45 1.16 -27.34 8.30
N PRO A 46 0.06 -26.82 8.89
CA PRO A 46 0.09 -26.18 10.20
C PRO A 46 0.28 -27.20 11.34
N PRO A 47 0.99 -26.84 12.42
CA PRO A 47 1.16 -27.71 13.58
C PRO A 47 -0.16 -27.86 14.36
N SER A 48 -0.47 -29.11 14.71
CA SER A 48 -1.63 -29.51 15.50
C SER A 48 -1.40 -29.27 17.00
N LEU A 49 -2.21 -28.40 17.63
CA LEU A 49 -2.47 -28.44 19.06
C LEU A 49 -3.95 -28.19 19.33
N ILE A 50 -4.70 -29.28 19.39
CA ILE A 50 -6.04 -29.35 19.97
C ILE A 50 -5.90 -29.57 21.49
N GLN A 51 -6.50 -28.71 22.31
CA GLN A 51 -7.11 -29.12 23.58
C GLN A 51 -8.50 -28.45 23.75
N ASN A 52 -9.50 -29.08 23.14
CA ASN A 52 -10.80 -29.51 23.69
C ASN A 52 -11.58 -28.68 24.74
N LYS A 53 -12.66 -28.01 24.26
CA LYS A 53 -14.06 -27.86 24.79
C LYS A 53 -14.54 -26.44 25.22
N PRO A 54 -15.86 -26.11 25.17
CA PRO A 54 -16.68 -25.95 23.95
C PRO A 54 -17.68 -24.74 24.02
N VAL A 55 -18.00 -24.06 22.90
CA VAL A 55 -19.34 -23.46 22.72
C VAL A 55 -19.79 -23.64 21.27
N PHE A 56 -21.00 -24.17 21.13
CA PHE A 56 -21.64 -24.68 19.92
C PHE A 56 -21.73 -23.69 18.75
N ALA A 57 -21.32 -24.13 17.56
CA ALA A 57 -21.98 -23.81 16.30
C ALA A 57 -21.86 -25.01 15.35
N ALA A 58 -22.97 -25.47 14.79
CA ALA A 58 -23.03 -26.63 13.89
C ALA A 58 -22.26 -26.39 12.57
N PRO A 59 -21.72 -27.44 11.92
CA PRO A 59 -20.88 -27.29 10.73
C PRO A 59 -21.71 -27.03 9.47
N ALA A 60 -21.36 -26.02 8.69
CA ALA A 60 -21.78 -25.89 7.30
C ALA A 60 -20.87 -26.73 6.39
N PRO A 61 -21.39 -27.42 5.36
CA PRO A 61 -20.57 -28.25 4.47
C PRO A 61 -19.65 -27.39 3.59
N LEU A 62 -18.38 -27.76 3.54
CA LEU A 62 -17.38 -27.23 2.62
C LEU A 62 -17.62 -27.79 1.21
N ILE A 63 -18.04 -26.93 0.29
CA ILE A 63 -17.95 -27.18 -1.16
C ILE A 63 -16.84 -26.26 -1.66
N THR A 64 -15.73 -26.85 -2.12
CA THR A 64 -14.68 -26.14 -2.87
C THR A 64 -15.03 -26.16 -4.36
N PRO A 65 -15.33 -25.02 -5.01
CA PRO A 65 -15.38 -24.98 -6.47
C PRO A 65 -13.97 -24.72 -7.00
N THR A 66 -13.47 -25.66 -7.80
CA THR A 66 -12.37 -25.42 -8.73
C THR A 66 -12.85 -24.42 -9.79
N TRP A 67 -12.34 -23.20 -9.74
CA TRP A 67 -12.65 -22.18 -10.75
C TRP A 67 -11.86 -22.47 -12.02
N ARG A 68 -12.55 -23.00 -13.03
CA ARG A 68 -12.14 -22.97 -14.44
C ARG A 68 -13.08 -21.99 -15.17
N GLU A 69 -12.48 -21.24 -16.07
CA GLU A 69 -13.01 -20.12 -16.85
C GLU A 69 -14.37 -20.39 -17.52
N ASP A 70 -15.30 -19.44 -17.35
CA ASP A 70 -16.33 -18.90 -18.27
C ASP A 70 -17.56 -18.51 -17.42
N MET A 71 -17.68 -17.23 -17.04
CA MET A 71 -18.96 -16.69 -16.55
C MET A 71 -19.84 -16.41 -17.77
N GLY A 72 -20.21 -17.49 -18.46
CA GLY A 72 -21.11 -17.49 -19.60
C GLY A 72 -22.53 -17.12 -19.17
N LYS A 73 -23.23 -16.41 -20.05
CA LYS A 73 -24.68 -16.12 -19.95
C LYS A 73 -25.51 -17.35 -19.55
N ASP A 74 -25.02 -18.52 -19.91
CA ASP A 74 -25.58 -19.85 -19.66
C ASP A 74 -25.87 -20.11 -18.16
N SER A 75 -25.07 -19.59 -17.22
CA SER A 75 -25.29 -19.74 -15.76
C SER A 75 -26.54 -19.01 -15.27
N TYR A 76 -26.84 -17.85 -15.86
CA TYR A 76 -28.04 -17.08 -15.50
C TYR A 76 -29.29 -17.67 -16.14
N GLU A 77 -29.17 -18.20 -17.36
CA GLU A 77 -30.28 -18.80 -18.09
C GLU A 77 -30.72 -20.11 -17.43
N GLU A 78 -29.78 -20.96 -16.99
CA GLU A 78 -30.07 -22.15 -16.19
C GLU A 78 -30.71 -21.80 -14.83
N ALA A 79 -30.21 -20.76 -14.15
CA ALA A 79 -30.79 -20.29 -12.90
C ALA A 79 -32.23 -19.78 -13.09
N ILE A 80 -32.49 -19.05 -14.18
CA ILE A 80 -33.83 -18.56 -14.55
C ILE A 80 -34.77 -19.72 -14.85
N GLU A 81 -34.29 -20.76 -15.53
CA GLU A 81 -35.09 -21.92 -15.90
C GLU A 81 -35.39 -22.83 -14.69
N ALA A 82 -34.43 -23.01 -13.79
CA ALA A 82 -34.64 -23.66 -12.50
C ALA A 82 -35.66 -22.90 -11.64
N LEU A 83 -35.60 -21.56 -11.63
CA LEU A 83 -36.59 -20.72 -10.94
C LEU A 83 -37.98 -20.89 -11.56
N LYS A 84 -38.09 -20.85 -12.90
CA LYS A 84 -39.35 -21.06 -13.62
C LYS A 84 -39.96 -22.41 -13.29
N LYS A 85 -39.16 -23.47 -13.22
CA LYS A 85 -39.61 -24.83 -12.85
C LYS A 85 -40.13 -24.88 -11.41
N LEU A 86 -39.41 -24.28 -10.45
CA LEU A 86 -39.87 -24.17 -9.06
C LEU A 86 -41.18 -23.39 -8.91
N LEU A 87 -41.39 -22.36 -9.73
CA LEU A 87 -42.63 -21.58 -9.76
C LEU A 87 -43.80 -22.32 -10.41
N ILE A 88 -43.53 -23.29 -11.28
CA ILE A 88 -44.55 -24.19 -11.85
C ILE A 88 -44.93 -25.27 -10.83
N GLU A 89 -43.95 -25.86 -10.14
CA GLU A 89 -44.16 -26.93 -9.15
C GLU A 89 -44.87 -26.45 -7.88
N LYS A 90 -44.65 -25.19 -7.48
CA LYS A 90 -45.30 -24.58 -6.32
C LYS A 90 -46.27 -23.47 -6.75
N GLY A 91 -47.44 -23.86 -7.26
CA GLY A 91 -48.46 -22.95 -7.80
C GLY A 91 -48.86 -21.79 -6.86
N GLU A 92 -48.77 -21.96 -5.54
CA GLU A 92 -48.99 -20.89 -4.54
C GLU A 92 -47.86 -19.86 -4.46
N LEU A 93 -46.63 -20.23 -4.83
CA LEU A 93 -45.48 -19.33 -4.94
C LEU A 93 -45.46 -18.57 -6.26
N LYS A 94 -46.24 -19.00 -7.26
CA LYS A 94 -46.30 -18.35 -8.58
C LYS A 94 -46.89 -16.95 -8.49
N THR A 95 -47.93 -16.75 -7.67
CA THR A 95 -48.55 -15.43 -7.45
C THR A 95 -47.64 -14.52 -6.63
N VAL A 96 -46.98 -15.05 -5.59
CA VAL A 96 -46.04 -14.30 -4.75
C VAL A 96 -44.78 -13.91 -5.54
N ALA A 97 -44.27 -14.80 -6.39
CA ALA A 97 -43.12 -14.52 -7.23
C ALA A 97 -43.47 -13.58 -8.38
N ALA A 98 -44.64 -13.73 -9.01
CA ALA A 98 -45.11 -12.79 -10.02
C ALA A 98 -45.27 -11.38 -9.43
N ALA A 99 -45.87 -11.26 -8.23
CA ALA A 99 -45.97 -9.99 -7.53
C ALA A 99 -44.61 -9.38 -7.17
N LYS A 100 -43.64 -10.20 -6.73
CA LYS A 100 -42.27 -9.73 -6.47
C LYS A 100 -41.52 -9.35 -7.75
N VAL A 101 -41.73 -10.07 -8.85
CA VAL A 101 -41.13 -9.76 -10.14
C VAL A 101 -41.73 -8.47 -10.70
N GLU A 102 -43.05 -8.27 -10.61
CA GLU A 102 -43.70 -7.01 -10.96
C GLU A 102 -43.21 -5.86 -10.08
N GLN A 103 -43.10 -6.08 -8.77
CA GLN A 103 -42.56 -5.08 -7.83
C GLN A 103 -41.11 -4.71 -8.20
N ILE A 104 -40.23 -5.68 -8.41
CA ILE A 104 -38.83 -5.44 -8.81
C ILE A 104 -38.77 -4.77 -10.19
N THR A 105 -39.63 -5.17 -11.12
CA THR A 105 -39.70 -4.57 -12.47
C THR A 105 -40.15 -3.12 -12.41
N ALA A 106 -41.14 -2.80 -11.56
CA ALA A 106 -41.60 -1.43 -11.34
C ALA A 106 -40.54 -0.58 -10.61
N GLU A 107 -39.86 -1.14 -9.61
CA GLU A 107 -38.73 -0.50 -8.91
C GLU A 107 -37.55 -0.22 -9.88
N LEU A 108 -37.28 -1.13 -10.82
CA LEU A 108 -36.26 -0.95 -11.86
C LEU A 108 -36.68 0.07 -12.93
N GLN A 109 -37.95 0.07 -13.34
CA GLN A 109 -38.48 1.02 -14.34
C GLN A 109 -38.55 2.45 -13.79
N THR A 110 -38.90 2.62 -12.51
CA THR A 110 -38.88 3.93 -11.83
C THR A 110 -37.45 4.46 -11.62
N GLN A 111 -36.44 3.59 -11.48
CA GLN A 111 -35.04 4.00 -11.47
C GLN A 111 -34.53 4.47 -12.84
N THR A 112 -35.13 4.02 -13.95
CA THR A 112 -34.73 4.42 -15.30
C THR A 112 -35.35 5.72 -15.81
N SER A 113 -36.46 6.20 -15.21
CA SER A 113 -37.19 7.38 -15.73
C SER A 113 -36.87 8.72 -15.06
N ASP A 114 -36.29 8.72 -13.87
CA ASP A 114 -35.84 9.95 -13.20
C ASP A 114 -34.33 9.88 -12.98
N SER A 115 -33.55 10.41 -13.92
CA SER A 115 -32.13 10.69 -13.70
C SER A 115 -32.02 11.86 -12.70
N LYS A 116 -32.30 11.57 -11.44
CA LYS A 116 -32.13 12.50 -10.34
C LYS A 116 -30.67 12.94 -10.35
N ALA A 117 -30.43 14.24 -10.48
CA ALA A 117 -29.08 14.79 -10.47
C ALA A 117 -28.31 14.27 -9.24
N PHE A 118 -27.02 13.98 -9.40
CA PHE A 118 -26.18 13.50 -8.31
C PHE A 118 -26.20 14.50 -7.15
N ASP A 119 -26.67 14.05 -5.99
CA ASP A 119 -26.65 14.82 -4.75
C ASP A 119 -25.49 14.32 -3.86
N PRO A 120 -24.40 15.09 -3.70
CA PRO A 120 -23.26 14.68 -2.88
C PRO A 120 -23.61 14.55 -1.39
N VAL A 121 -24.53 15.36 -0.88
CA VAL A 121 -24.91 15.35 0.53
C VAL A 121 -25.70 14.09 0.84
N GLU A 122 -26.67 13.76 0.00
CA GLU A 122 -27.47 12.55 0.16
C GLU A 122 -26.62 11.27 -0.04
N ARG A 123 -25.65 11.28 -0.97
CA ARG A 123 -24.71 10.17 -1.13
C ARG A 123 -23.88 9.91 0.13
N VAL A 124 -23.42 10.94 0.83
CA VAL A 124 -22.65 10.78 2.08
C VAL A 124 -23.55 10.27 3.21
N LYS A 125 -24.74 10.86 3.39
CA LYS A 125 -25.71 10.45 4.42
C LYS A 125 -26.12 8.99 4.28
N THR A 126 -26.59 8.61 3.09
CA THR A 126 -27.04 7.24 2.82
C THR A 126 -25.90 6.23 2.98
N GLY A 127 -24.69 6.59 2.54
CA GLY A 127 -23.49 5.78 2.75
C GLY A 127 -23.16 5.55 4.23
N TYR A 128 -23.22 6.60 5.06
CA TYR A 128 -22.97 6.47 6.50
C TYR A 128 -24.08 5.66 7.20
N ILE A 129 -25.35 5.87 6.86
CA ILE A 129 -26.46 5.09 7.41
C ILE A 129 -26.27 3.60 7.10
N LYS A 130 -25.86 3.28 5.87
CA LYS A 130 -25.53 1.90 5.48
C LYS A 130 -24.39 1.33 6.31
N PHE A 131 -23.25 2.04 6.41
CA PHE A 131 -22.13 1.64 7.26
C PHE A 131 -22.56 1.40 8.71
N LYS A 132 -23.33 2.33 9.28
CA LYS A 132 -23.82 2.25 10.66
C LYS A 132 -24.62 0.96 10.87
N LYS A 133 -25.63 0.73 10.03
CA LYS A 133 -26.53 -0.42 10.14
C LYS A 133 -25.83 -1.75 9.86
N GLU A 134 -25.03 -1.82 8.81
CA GLU A 134 -24.52 -3.10 8.30
C GLU A 134 -23.16 -3.50 8.87
N LYS A 135 -22.37 -2.54 9.37
CA LYS A 135 -21.02 -2.79 9.88
C LYS A 135 -20.89 -2.41 11.36
N PHE A 136 -21.25 -1.19 11.73
CA PHE A 136 -21.04 -0.71 13.10
C PHE A 136 -21.93 -1.45 14.10
N ASP A 137 -23.26 -1.39 13.91
CA ASP A 137 -24.25 -1.96 14.83
C ASP A 137 -24.21 -3.50 14.85
N THR A 138 -23.70 -4.15 13.80
CA THR A 138 -23.55 -5.61 13.71
C THR A 138 -22.25 -6.13 14.36
N ASN A 139 -21.29 -5.26 14.69
CA ASN A 139 -20.01 -5.63 15.30
C ASN A 139 -19.72 -4.83 16.58
N PRO A 140 -20.62 -4.79 17.57
CA PRO A 140 -20.48 -3.93 18.74
C PRO A 140 -19.22 -4.25 19.58
N ALA A 141 -18.79 -5.51 19.63
CA ALA A 141 -17.56 -5.90 20.32
C ALA A 141 -16.32 -5.29 19.65
N LEU A 142 -16.23 -5.37 18.32
CA LEU A 142 -15.11 -4.81 17.56
C LEU A 142 -15.02 -3.29 17.74
N TYR A 143 -16.10 -2.56 17.45
CA TYR A 143 -16.10 -1.10 17.55
C TYR A 143 -16.02 -0.61 18.99
N GLY A 144 -16.49 -1.41 19.96
CA GLY A 144 -16.32 -1.14 21.38
C GLY A 144 -14.85 -1.17 21.81
N GLU A 145 -14.05 -2.13 21.30
CA GLU A 145 -12.60 -2.14 21.55
C GLU A 145 -11.87 -1.05 20.77
N LEU A 146 -12.21 -0.82 19.49
CA LEU A 146 -11.59 0.24 18.68
C LEU A 146 -11.83 1.64 19.26
N ALA A 147 -12.94 1.86 19.96
CA ALA A 147 -13.21 3.12 20.64
C ALA A 147 -12.21 3.42 21.79
N LYS A 148 -11.53 2.40 22.33
CA LYS A 148 -10.55 2.54 23.41
C LYS A 148 -9.15 2.85 22.88
N GLY A 149 -8.85 2.49 21.63
CA GLY A 149 -7.55 2.70 21.01
C GLY A 149 -7.34 1.88 19.73
N GLN A 150 -6.16 2.02 19.15
CA GLN A 150 -5.75 1.31 17.94
C GLN A 150 -4.37 0.67 18.11
N SER A 151 -4.16 -0.50 17.50
CA SER A 151 -2.85 -1.19 17.46
C SER A 151 -2.63 -1.90 16.12
N PRO A 152 -2.68 -1.15 14.99
CA PRO A 152 -2.55 -1.74 13.67
C PRO A 152 -1.19 -2.42 13.48
N LYS A 153 -1.18 -3.54 12.76
CA LYS A 153 0.05 -4.28 12.45
C LYS A 153 0.71 -3.80 11.15
N PHE A 154 -0.06 -3.12 10.32
CA PHE A 154 0.39 -2.60 9.03
C PHE A 154 0.37 -1.08 9.02
N MET A 155 1.41 -0.48 8.47
CA MET A 155 1.35 0.84 7.84
C MET A 155 1.29 0.63 6.33
N VAL A 156 0.37 1.32 5.65
CA VAL A 156 0.19 1.17 4.20
C VAL A 156 0.31 2.53 3.51
N PHE A 157 1.21 2.63 2.53
CA PHE A 157 1.22 3.69 1.54
C PHE A 157 0.48 3.21 0.29
N ALA A 158 -0.58 3.92 -0.09
CA ALA A 158 -1.35 3.64 -1.30
C ALA A 158 -1.65 4.94 -2.06
N CYS A 159 -2.02 4.84 -3.33
CA CYS A 159 -2.29 6.02 -4.13
C CYS A 159 -3.64 6.63 -3.73
N SER A 160 -3.79 7.96 -3.86
CA SER A 160 -5.08 8.65 -3.71
C SER A 160 -6.10 8.29 -4.79
N ASP A 161 -5.70 7.55 -5.83
CA ASP A 161 -6.57 7.08 -6.91
C ASP A 161 -7.83 6.38 -6.36
N SER A 162 -9.00 6.78 -6.85
CA SER A 162 -10.30 6.32 -6.31
C SER A 162 -10.56 4.83 -6.51
N ARG A 163 -9.79 4.16 -7.39
CA ARG A 163 -9.97 2.74 -7.75
C ARG A 163 -9.20 1.77 -6.85
N VAL A 164 -8.28 2.27 -6.02
CA VAL A 164 -7.29 1.43 -5.31
C VAL A 164 -7.32 1.61 -3.80
N CYS A 165 -8.51 1.72 -3.21
CA CYS A 165 -8.68 1.78 -1.76
C CYS A 165 -8.06 0.52 -1.11
N PRO A 166 -6.99 0.65 -0.29
CA PRO A 166 -6.27 -0.52 0.22
C PRO A 166 -7.14 -1.40 1.12
N SER A 167 -8.08 -0.81 1.87
CA SER A 167 -9.05 -1.57 2.67
C SER A 167 -9.96 -2.46 1.82
N HIS A 168 -10.24 -2.06 0.57
CA HIS A 168 -11.05 -2.87 -0.33
C HIS A 168 -10.20 -3.92 -1.05
N VAL A 169 -9.03 -3.51 -1.58
CA VAL A 169 -8.16 -4.39 -2.38
C VAL A 169 -7.59 -5.54 -1.54
N LEU A 170 -7.25 -5.28 -0.27
CA LEU A 170 -6.62 -6.25 0.63
C LEU A 170 -7.53 -6.72 1.77
N ASP A 171 -8.82 -6.35 1.73
CA ASP A 171 -9.83 -6.69 2.75
C ASP A 171 -9.43 -6.34 4.20
N PHE A 172 -8.70 -5.22 4.38
CA PHE A 172 -8.38 -4.76 5.73
C PHE A 172 -9.64 -4.34 6.49
N GLN A 173 -9.78 -4.89 7.69
CA GLN A 173 -10.78 -4.51 8.67
C GLN A 173 -10.37 -3.24 9.42
N PRO A 174 -11.34 -2.50 10.02
CA PRO A 174 -11.04 -1.37 10.87
C PRO A 174 -10.08 -1.73 12.00
N GLY A 175 -8.98 -0.98 12.12
CA GLY A 175 -7.94 -1.20 13.13
C GLY A 175 -6.73 -2.03 12.66
N GLU A 176 -6.76 -2.66 11.47
CA GLU A 176 -5.65 -3.49 11.01
C GLU A 176 -4.49 -2.70 10.37
N ALA A 177 -4.82 -1.62 9.65
CA ALA A 177 -3.86 -0.83 8.89
C ALA A 177 -3.95 0.67 9.20
N PHE A 178 -2.79 1.28 9.47
CA PHE A 178 -2.61 2.73 9.49
C PHE A 178 -2.23 3.21 8.09
N VAL A 179 -3.12 3.95 7.42
CA VAL A 179 -3.02 4.20 5.98
C VAL A 179 -2.62 5.65 5.67
N VAL A 180 -1.63 5.80 4.79
CA VAL A 180 -1.27 7.06 4.14
C VAL A 180 -1.65 6.97 2.66
N ARG A 181 -2.41 7.95 2.17
CA ARG A 181 -2.77 8.05 0.75
C ARG A 181 -2.29 9.37 0.15
N ASN A 182 -1.50 9.28 -0.90
CA ASN A 182 -0.98 10.44 -1.63
C ASN A 182 -0.87 10.15 -3.14
N VAL A 183 -0.51 11.16 -3.94
CA VAL A 183 -0.35 10.98 -5.38
C VAL A 183 0.81 10.03 -5.65
N ALA A 184 0.53 8.96 -6.40
CA ALA A 184 1.49 7.91 -6.77
C ALA A 184 2.16 7.18 -5.60
N ASN A 185 1.50 7.10 -4.43
CA ASN A 185 1.92 6.29 -3.27
C ASN A 185 3.41 6.46 -2.90
N MET A 186 3.94 7.67 -3.10
CA MET A 186 5.36 7.95 -2.95
C MET A 186 5.72 8.18 -1.50
N VAL A 187 6.88 7.66 -1.11
CA VAL A 187 7.52 8.01 0.16
C VAL A 187 8.73 8.89 -0.15
N PRO A 188 8.71 10.19 0.18
CA PRO A 188 9.90 11.03 0.09
C PRO A 188 10.99 10.62 1.10
N PRO A 189 12.26 10.97 0.84
CA PRO A 189 13.32 10.82 1.82
C PRO A 189 13.05 11.69 3.06
N TYR A 190 13.73 11.37 4.16
CA TYR A 190 13.65 12.09 5.41
C TYR A 190 14.04 13.56 5.22
N ASP A 191 13.07 14.46 5.42
CA ASP A 191 13.24 15.91 5.39
C ASP A 191 12.24 16.57 6.34
N GLN A 192 12.74 17.27 7.36
CA GLN A 192 11.93 17.90 8.40
C GLN A 192 11.26 19.22 7.96
N VAL A 193 11.59 19.73 6.77
CA VAL A 193 11.06 20.99 6.23
C VAL A 193 10.06 20.70 5.11
N LYS A 194 10.44 19.88 4.12
CA LYS A 194 9.65 19.66 2.90
C LYS A 194 8.58 18.59 3.02
N HIS A 195 8.81 17.56 3.84
CA HIS A 195 8.03 16.32 3.80
C HIS A 195 7.46 15.91 5.16
N THR A 196 7.15 16.91 5.99
CA THR A 196 6.67 16.72 7.37
C THR A 196 5.42 15.85 7.47
N GLY A 197 4.49 15.94 6.51
CA GLY A 197 3.27 15.12 6.50
C GLY A 197 3.57 13.61 6.42
N VAL A 198 4.46 13.20 5.52
CA VAL A 198 4.87 11.80 5.42
C VAL A 198 5.75 11.41 6.60
N GLY A 199 6.72 12.24 6.97
CA GLY A 199 7.62 11.94 8.07
C GLY A 199 6.89 11.73 9.40
N ALA A 200 5.93 12.59 9.74
CA ALA A 200 5.11 12.46 10.93
C ALA A 200 4.27 11.18 10.91
N ALA A 201 3.72 10.78 9.74
CA ALA A 201 2.95 9.55 9.62
C ALA A 201 3.81 8.30 9.84
N VAL A 202 5.01 8.25 9.25
CA VAL A 202 5.95 7.11 9.46
C VAL A 202 6.42 7.09 10.92
N GLU A 203 6.80 8.23 11.48
CA GLU A 203 7.22 8.34 12.88
C GLU A 203 6.13 7.86 13.84
N TYR A 204 4.90 8.32 13.65
CA TYR A 204 3.78 7.90 14.49
C TYR A 204 3.49 6.40 14.38
N ALA A 205 3.43 5.86 13.16
CA ALA A 205 3.19 4.44 12.94
C ALA A 205 4.26 3.56 13.60
N VAL A 206 5.54 3.90 13.40
CA VAL A 206 6.67 3.08 13.87
C VAL A 206 6.93 3.28 15.36
N LEU A 207 7.01 4.52 15.83
CA LEU A 207 7.42 4.80 17.21
C LEU A 207 6.26 4.78 18.20
N HIS A 208 5.03 5.12 17.79
CA HIS A 208 3.90 5.17 18.70
C HIS A 208 2.96 3.97 18.55
N LEU A 209 2.52 3.66 17.33
CA LEU A 209 1.60 2.54 17.10
C LEU A 209 2.30 1.17 17.07
N LYS A 210 3.64 1.16 16.92
CA LYS A 210 4.47 -0.04 16.86
C LYS A 210 4.02 -1.00 15.75
N VAL A 211 3.72 -0.47 14.56
CA VAL A 211 3.44 -1.29 13.39
C VAL A 211 4.61 -2.23 13.11
N GLU A 212 4.32 -3.43 12.61
CA GLU A 212 5.33 -4.46 12.34
C GLU A 212 5.69 -4.52 10.85
N ASN A 213 4.84 -3.95 9.99
CA ASN A 213 5.02 -3.97 8.55
C ASN A 213 4.75 -2.59 7.96
N ILE A 214 5.61 -2.11 7.07
CA ILE A 214 5.30 -1.01 6.15
C ILE A 214 5.19 -1.58 4.75
N VAL A 215 4.05 -1.36 4.10
CA VAL A 215 3.77 -1.81 2.73
C VAL A 215 3.55 -0.59 1.84
N VAL A 216 4.35 -0.47 0.77
CA VAL A 216 4.17 0.56 -0.26
C VAL A 216 3.54 -0.10 -1.50
N ILE A 217 2.32 0.30 -1.84
CA ILE A 217 1.52 -0.35 -2.88
C ILE A 217 1.41 0.59 -4.09
N GLY A 218 2.15 0.27 -5.15
CA GLY A 218 1.97 0.81 -6.49
C GLY A 218 0.76 0.19 -7.18
N HIS A 219 0.34 0.77 -8.31
CA HIS A 219 -0.78 0.23 -9.07
C HIS A 219 -0.70 0.52 -10.56
N SER A 220 -1.40 -0.28 -11.36
CA SER A 220 -1.52 -0.10 -12.81
C SER A 220 -2.17 1.23 -13.17
N ALA A 221 -1.75 1.81 -14.29
CA ALA A 221 -2.34 3.02 -14.87
C ALA A 221 -2.43 4.19 -13.88
N CYS A 222 -1.34 4.41 -13.15
CA CYS A 222 -1.21 5.48 -12.18
C CYS A 222 -1.00 6.84 -12.86
N GLY A 223 -1.93 7.78 -12.62
CA GLY A 223 -1.86 9.12 -13.19
C GLY A 223 -0.60 9.90 -12.78
N GLY A 224 -0.16 9.76 -11.53
CA GLY A 224 1.06 10.43 -11.04
C GLY A 224 2.34 9.89 -11.69
N ILE A 225 2.44 8.56 -11.89
CA ILE A 225 3.58 7.96 -12.60
C ILE A 225 3.55 8.33 -14.09
N LYS A 226 2.38 8.36 -14.72
CA LYS A 226 2.24 8.85 -16.10
C LYS A 226 2.72 10.30 -16.21
N GLY A 227 2.37 11.15 -15.24
CA GLY A 227 2.88 12.52 -15.13
C GLY A 227 4.41 12.54 -15.05
N LEU A 228 4.99 11.85 -14.06
CA LEU A 228 6.45 11.68 -13.90
C LEU A 228 7.13 11.28 -15.22
N MET A 229 6.60 10.30 -15.94
CA MET A 229 7.21 9.83 -17.19
C MET A 229 7.11 10.83 -18.33
N SER A 230 6.08 11.68 -18.33
CA SER A 230 5.79 12.65 -19.39
C SER A 230 6.44 14.02 -19.18
N PHE A 231 6.60 14.50 -17.93
CA PHE A 231 7.16 15.82 -17.66
C PHE A 231 8.65 15.91 -18.08
N PRO A 232 9.09 17.07 -18.60
CA PRO A 232 10.46 17.22 -19.12
C PRO A 232 11.52 17.34 -18.01
N TYR A 233 11.21 17.98 -16.89
CA TYR A 233 12.17 18.32 -15.81
C TYR A 233 13.40 19.09 -16.32
N ASP A 234 13.19 20.05 -17.21
CA ASP A 234 14.20 20.91 -17.83
C ASP A 234 14.33 22.29 -17.16
N GLY A 235 13.68 22.45 -15.99
CA GLY A 235 13.58 23.73 -15.27
C GLY A 235 12.30 24.50 -15.56
N THR A 236 11.50 24.08 -16.55
CA THR A 236 10.14 24.59 -16.74
C THR A 236 9.12 23.75 -15.97
N THR A 237 8.07 24.38 -15.46
CA THR A 237 6.96 23.72 -14.76
C THR A 237 5.63 24.18 -15.34
N SER A 238 4.71 23.23 -15.51
CA SER A 238 3.33 23.46 -15.97
C SER A 238 2.29 23.29 -14.85
N THR A 239 2.73 22.88 -13.67
CA THR A 239 1.89 22.60 -12.50
C THR A 239 2.48 23.23 -11.24
N ASP A 240 1.61 23.64 -10.31
CA ASP A 240 2.06 24.30 -9.07
C ASP A 240 2.76 23.34 -8.09
N PHE A 241 2.30 22.08 -8.02
CA PHE A 241 2.77 21.10 -7.02
C PHE A 241 3.08 19.71 -7.60
N ILE A 242 2.46 19.35 -8.72
CA ILE A 242 2.44 17.95 -9.19
C ILE A 242 3.83 17.52 -9.63
N GLU A 243 4.51 18.34 -10.44
CA GLU A 243 5.86 18.06 -10.92
C GLU A 243 6.87 17.96 -9.77
N ASP A 244 6.81 18.87 -8.80
CA ASP A 244 7.66 18.85 -7.60
C ASP A 244 7.40 17.58 -6.76
N TRP A 245 6.14 17.24 -6.50
CA TRP A 245 5.79 16.05 -5.73
C TRP A 245 6.26 14.76 -6.42
N VAL A 246 5.91 14.57 -7.70
CA VAL A 246 6.27 13.34 -8.40
C VAL A 246 7.75 13.26 -8.75
N SER A 247 8.51 14.36 -8.59
CA SER A 247 9.97 14.37 -8.74
C SER A 247 10.69 13.43 -7.76
N ILE A 248 10.05 13.05 -6.65
CA ILE A 248 10.54 12.01 -5.73
C ILE A 248 10.86 10.71 -6.50
N GLY A 249 10.10 10.41 -7.56
CA GLY A 249 10.29 9.23 -8.41
C GLY A 249 11.31 9.38 -9.54
N LEU A 250 12.03 10.51 -9.65
CA LEU A 250 13.04 10.71 -10.71
C LEU A 250 14.08 9.59 -10.80
N PRO A 251 14.60 9.00 -9.69
CA PRO A 251 15.50 7.86 -9.78
C PRO A 251 14.87 6.64 -10.48
N ALA A 252 13.57 6.39 -10.28
CA ALA A 252 12.85 5.31 -10.95
C ALA A 252 12.72 5.59 -12.45
N LYS A 253 12.31 6.82 -12.81
CA LYS A 253 12.24 7.26 -14.21
C LYS A 253 13.59 7.10 -14.92
N ALA A 254 14.68 7.54 -14.30
CA ALA A 254 16.01 7.44 -14.87
C ALA A 254 16.42 5.97 -15.12
N LYS A 255 16.21 5.10 -14.13
CA LYS A 255 16.50 3.67 -14.24
C LYS A 255 15.69 2.98 -15.34
N VAL A 256 14.39 3.26 -15.39
CA VAL A 256 13.50 2.66 -16.40
C VAL A 256 13.82 3.16 -17.80
N LYS A 257 14.08 4.45 -17.99
CA LYS A 257 14.51 4.98 -19.29
C LYS A 257 15.86 4.41 -19.75
N ALA A 258 16.78 4.19 -18.83
CA ALA A 258 18.08 3.58 -19.17
C ALA A 258 17.94 2.10 -19.57
N ALA A 259 17.02 1.36 -18.95
CA ALA A 259 16.82 -0.06 -19.23
C ALA A 259 15.88 -0.36 -20.41
N PHE A 260 14.91 0.53 -20.66
CA PHE A 260 13.79 0.28 -21.59
C PHE A 260 13.53 1.47 -22.53
N GLY A 261 14.52 2.32 -22.82
CA GLY A 261 14.34 3.63 -23.46
C GLY A 261 13.57 3.66 -24.78
N ASP A 262 13.58 2.57 -25.55
CA ASP A 262 12.87 2.44 -26.83
C ASP A 262 11.42 1.96 -26.68
N ALA A 263 10.99 1.59 -25.47
CA ALA A 263 9.65 1.10 -25.21
C ALA A 263 8.59 2.22 -25.29
N PRO A 264 7.34 1.90 -25.68
CA PRO A 264 6.27 2.87 -25.71
C PRO A 264 5.91 3.35 -24.29
N LEU A 265 5.38 4.58 -24.19
CA LEU A 265 5.08 5.23 -22.91
C LEU A 265 4.25 4.36 -21.92
N PRO A 266 3.21 3.62 -22.35
CA PRO A 266 2.45 2.76 -21.42
C PRO A 266 3.30 1.65 -20.78
N GLU A 267 4.25 1.07 -21.53
CA GLU A 267 5.15 0.04 -21.03
C GLU A 267 6.18 0.64 -20.06
N LEU A 268 6.75 1.80 -20.43
CA LEU A 268 7.60 2.59 -19.54
C LEU A 268 6.89 2.95 -18.22
N CYS A 269 5.60 3.32 -18.28
CA CYS A 269 4.79 3.56 -17.09
C CYS A 269 4.66 2.31 -16.23
N GLY A 270 4.33 1.15 -16.81
CA GLY A 270 4.21 -0.11 -16.06
C GLY A 270 5.50 -0.50 -15.32
N HIS A 271 6.66 -0.33 -15.97
CA HIS A 271 7.96 -0.52 -15.31
C HIS A 271 8.21 0.52 -14.21
N CYS A 272 7.89 1.79 -14.48
CA CYS A 272 8.11 2.89 -13.53
C CYS A 272 7.20 2.81 -12.31
N GLU A 273 5.97 2.30 -12.45
CA GLU A 273 5.04 2.09 -11.33
C GLU A 273 5.64 1.15 -10.28
N LYS A 274 6.27 0.05 -10.71
CA LYS A 274 6.97 -0.89 -9.82
C LYS A 274 8.28 -0.32 -9.29
N GLU A 275 9.07 0.35 -10.13
CA GLU A 275 10.36 0.90 -9.70
C GLU A 275 10.19 2.09 -8.74
N ALA A 276 9.13 2.89 -8.86
CA ALA A 276 8.81 3.96 -7.93
C ALA A 276 8.46 3.44 -6.53
N VAL A 277 7.87 2.24 -6.43
CA VAL A 277 7.72 1.54 -5.15
C VAL A 277 9.11 1.23 -4.56
N ASN A 278 10.05 0.70 -5.36
CA ASN A 278 11.41 0.42 -4.90
C ASN A 278 12.15 1.68 -4.44
N VAL A 279 12.02 2.80 -5.15
CA VAL A 279 12.55 4.11 -4.72
C VAL A 279 11.95 4.52 -3.37
N SER A 280 10.65 4.35 -3.19
CA SER A 280 9.97 4.66 -1.93
C SER A 280 10.43 3.75 -0.78
N LEU A 281 10.67 2.46 -1.03
CA LEU A 281 11.29 1.55 -0.05
C LEU A 281 12.71 1.99 0.30
N GLY A 282 13.50 2.45 -0.67
CA GLY A 282 14.82 3.04 -0.44
C GLY A 282 14.75 4.32 0.39
N ASN A 283 13.78 5.18 0.12
CA ASN A 283 13.55 6.41 0.88
C ASN A 283 13.14 6.13 2.33
N LEU A 284 12.35 5.08 2.59
CA LEU A 284 12.05 4.63 3.96
C LEU A 284 13.32 4.31 4.76
N LEU A 285 14.39 3.83 4.11
CA LEU A 285 15.68 3.59 4.78
C LEU A 285 16.40 4.88 5.18
N THR A 286 15.97 6.06 4.73
CA THR A 286 16.56 7.33 5.19
C THR A 286 16.06 7.73 6.58
N TYR A 287 14.91 7.21 7.02
CA TYR A 287 14.34 7.45 8.35
C TYR A 287 15.07 6.61 9.42
N PRO A 288 15.71 7.23 10.43
CA PRO A 288 16.51 6.50 11.42
C PRO A 288 15.73 5.40 12.14
N PHE A 289 14.53 5.71 12.64
CA PHE A 289 13.69 4.76 13.37
C PHE A 289 13.16 3.59 12.52
N VAL A 290 13.08 3.76 11.19
CA VAL A 290 12.75 2.65 10.29
C VAL A 290 13.93 1.68 10.21
N ARG A 291 15.15 2.20 10.01
CA ARG A 291 16.36 1.36 10.02
C ARG A 291 16.54 0.64 11.34
N ASP A 292 16.34 1.34 12.45
CA ASP A 292 16.46 0.75 13.79
C ASP A 292 15.44 -0.38 13.96
N GLY A 293 14.19 -0.19 13.51
CA GLY A 293 13.17 -1.23 13.52
C GLY A 293 13.53 -2.46 12.67
N LEU A 294 14.14 -2.25 11.50
CA LEU A 294 14.62 -3.34 10.63
C LEU A 294 15.77 -4.11 11.26
N VAL A 295 16.78 -3.42 11.81
CA VAL A 295 17.92 -4.05 12.49
C VAL A 295 17.46 -4.86 13.70
N ASN A 296 16.50 -4.34 14.46
CA ASN A 296 15.94 -5.00 15.62
C ASN A 296 14.89 -6.08 15.27
N LYS A 297 14.61 -6.29 13.98
CA LYS A 297 13.59 -7.23 13.47
C LYS A 297 12.19 -7.00 14.04
N THR A 298 11.89 -5.75 14.43
CA THR A 298 10.54 -5.34 14.87
C THR A 298 9.72 -4.73 13.74
N LEU A 299 10.34 -4.48 12.58
CA LEU A 299 9.73 -3.87 11.42
C LEU A 299 10.18 -4.59 10.15
N ALA A 300 9.27 -4.77 9.19
CA ALA A 300 9.56 -5.26 7.85
C ALA A 300 9.07 -4.28 6.78
N LEU A 301 9.82 -4.15 5.68
CA LEU A 301 9.42 -3.35 4.52
C LEU A 301 8.99 -4.26 3.35
N LYS A 302 7.87 -3.93 2.71
CA LYS A 302 7.33 -4.66 1.56
C LYS A 302 6.88 -3.72 0.45
N GLY A 303 7.15 -4.10 -0.79
CA GLY A 303 6.57 -3.47 -1.97
C GLY A 303 5.40 -4.30 -2.48
N GLY A 304 4.35 -3.64 -2.96
CA GLY A 304 3.22 -4.26 -3.62
C GLY A 304 2.89 -3.57 -4.94
N TYR A 305 2.28 -4.31 -5.85
CA TYR A 305 1.77 -3.76 -7.11
C TYR A 305 0.41 -4.37 -7.43
N TYR A 306 -0.62 -3.53 -7.43
CA TYR A 306 -1.99 -3.91 -7.78
C TYR A 306 -2.30 -3.57 -9.24
N ASP A 307 -2.49 -4.58 -10.07
CA ASP A 307 -2.94 -4.42 -11.44
C ASP A 307 -4.47 -4.60 -11.49
N PHE A 308 -5.22 -3.50 -11.45
CA PHE A 308 -6.68 -3.55 -11.55
C PHE A 308 -7.18 -3.80 -12.99
N VAL A 309 -6.30 -3.70 -13.99
CA VAL A 309 -6.66 -4.04 -15.38
C VAL A 309 -6.72 -5.55 -15.54
N LYS A 310 -5.79 -6.27 -14.92
CA LYS A 310 -5.71 -7.74 -14.94
C LYS A 310 -6.30 -8.42 -13.72
N GLY A 311 -6.61 -7.67 -12.66
CA GLY A 311 -7.08 -8.21 -11.39
C GLY A 311 -6.01 -8.99 -10.62
N THR A 312 -4.74 -8.61 -10.72
CA THR A 312 -3.62 -9.31 -10.06
C THR A 312 -2.95 -8.44 -9.00
N PHE A 313 -2.30 -9.08 -8.03
CA PHE A 313 -1.52 -8.41 -7.00
C PHE A 313 -0.15 -9.09 -6.85
N GLU A 314 0.92 -8.30 -6.95
CA GLU A 314 2.29 -8.74 -6.70
C GLU A 314 2.76 -8.20 -5.35
N LEU A 315 3.54 -8.98 -4.59
CA LEU A 315 4.12 -8.61 -3.30
C LEU A 315 5.58 -9.06 -3.24
N TRP A 316 6.47 -8.19 -2.77
CA TRP A 316 7.88 -8.49 -2.56
C TRP A 316 8.42 -7.86 -1.28
N GLY A 317 9.50 -8.43 -0.74
CA GLY A 317 10.14 -7.99 0.50
C GLY A 317 11.47 -7.29 0.27
N LEU A 318 11.82 -6.39 1.18
CA LEU A 318 13.18 -5.87 1.30
C LEU A 318 13.88 -6.56 2.47
N ASP A 319 14.95 -7.29 2.16
CA ASP A 319 15.87 -7.83 3.14
C ASP A 319 16.91 -6.77 3.50
N PHE A 320 16.84 -6.25 4.72
CA PHE A 320 17.80 -5.29 5.27
C PHE A 320 18.47 -5.87 6.52
N GLY A 321 19.80 -5.81 6.57
CA GLY A 321 20.55 -6.32 7.70
C GLY A 321 21.97 -5.76 7.79
N LEU A 322 22.52 -5.81 9.00
CA LEU A 322 23.94 -5.63 9.25
C LEU A 322 24.59 -7.01 9.33
N SER A 323 25.52 -7.30 8.43
CA SER A 323 26.41 -8.45 8.59
C SER A 323 27.65 -8.00 9.38
N PRO A 324 28.08 -8.73 10.42
CA PRO A 324 29.34 -8.44 11.07
C PRO A 324 30.46 -8.51 10.03
N SER A 325 31.22 -7.44 9.85
CA SER A 325 32.51 -7.51 9.19
C SER A 325 33.48 -8.21 10.13
N PHE A 326 34.20 -9.22 9.64
CA PHE A 326 35.21 -9.93 10.43
C PHE A 326 36.16 -8.93 11.07
N SER A 327 36.17 -8.88 12.40
CA SER A 327 37.18 -8.20 13.19
C SER A 327 38.35 -9.16 13.35
N VAL A 328 39.45 -8.91 12.62
CA VAL A 328 40.76 -9.55 12.81
C VAL A 328 41.52 -8.81 13.91
#